data_AF-A0A936DXJ7-F1
#
_entry.id   AF-A0A936DXJ7-F1
#
_cell.length_a   1.000
_cell.length_b   1.000
_cell.length_c   1.000
_cell.angle_alpha   90.00
_cell.angle_beta   90.00
_cell.angle_gamma   90.00
#
_symmetry.space_group_name_H-M   'P 1'
#
loop_
_entity.id
_entity.type
_entity.pdbx_description
1 polymer ?
#
loop_
_entity_poly.entity_id
_entity_poly.type
_entity_poly.pdbx_seq_one_letter_code
_entity_poly.pdbx_strand_id
1 'polypeptide(L)'
;MKNKQSSIDDFLDLSSLLTGFDKVDLQGTGLAEIYRKEVLGIIGAQITTEIEKAGTAIYRKYRNREKLMEEAVRSEILSHAILGPLAKNITSMWYLGVWNQMPQAWLDHTGIKQTAPSHVISADAYKESLVWRVIGSHPPGAKQPGYGTWSLPPKTR
;
A
#
# COMPACT_ATOMS: atom_id res chain seq x y z
N MET A 1 22.25 -11.73 -6.31
CA MET A 1 20.87 -12.26 -6.16
C MET A 1 20.24 -12.03 -4.78
N LYS A 2 20.97 -11.62 -3.72
CA LYS A 2 20.40 -11.29 -2.39
C LYS A 2 19.62 -9.95 -2.29
N ASN A 3 19.67 -9.07 -3.31
CA ASN A 3 19.10 -7.71 -3.24
C ASN A 3 17.60 -7.59 -3.61
N LYS A 4 17.06 -8.52 -4.40
CA LYS A 4 15.67 -8.43 -4.89
C LYS A 4 14.65 -8.89 -3.84
N GLN A 5 14.95 -9.98 -3.13
CA GLN A 5 14.07 -10.50 -2.08
C GLN A 5 13.98 -9.53 -0.89
N SER A 6 15.12 -8.99 -0.43
CA SER A 6 15.16 -8.03 0.68
C SER A 6 14.34 -6.77 0.40
N SER A 7 14.31 -6.30 -0.84
CA SER A 7 13.60 -5.05 -1.19
C SER A 7 12.08 -5.23 -1.30
N ILE A 8 11.61 -6.40 -1.73
CA ILE A 8 10.19 -6.75 -1.63
C ILE A 8 9.76 -6.94 -0.18
N ASP A 9 10.62 -7.54 0.64
CA ASP A 9 10.35 -7.69 2.06
C ASP A 9 10.21 -6.35 2.79
N ASP A 10 11.08 -5.37 2.48
CA ASP A 10 10.99 -4.01 3.04
C ASP A 10 9.70 -3.29 2.59
N PHE A 11 9.30 -3.45 1.33
CA PHE A 11 8.03 -2.89 0.83
C PHE A 11 6.81 -3.51 1.52
N LEU A 12 6.85 -4.82 1.78
CA LEU A 12 5.79 -5.52 2.51
C LEU A 12 5.74 -5.12 3.99
N ASP A 13 6.89 -4.93 4.64
CA ASP A 13 6.96 -4.47 6.03
C ASP A 13 6.32 -3.05 6.14
N LEU A 14 6.69 -2.13 5.24
CA LEU A 14 6.06 -0.81 5.14
C LEU A 14 4.55 -0.92 4.86
N SER A 15 4.15 -1.76 3.91
CA SER A 15 2.75 -1.92 3.53
C SER A 15 1.89 -2.47 4.66
N SER A 16 2.43 -3.38 5.47
CA SER A 16 1.77 -3.91 6.65
C SER A 16 1.50 -2.81 7.67
N LEU A 17 2.49 -1.93 7.93
CA LEU A 17 2.33 -0.77 8.80
C LEU A 17 1.23 0.18 8.32
N LEU A 18 1.17 0.44 7.01
CA LEU A 18 0.23 1.42 6.43
C LEU A 18 -1.20 0.90 6.33
N THR A 19 -1.37 -0.41 6.17
CA THR A 19 -2.70 -1.01 5.89
C THR A 19 -3.32 -1.68 7.09
N GLY A 20 -2.52 -2.10 8.08
CA GLY A 20 -2.96 -2.93 9.20
C GLY A 20 -3.15 -4.41 8.85
N PHE A 21 -2.88 -4.81 7.59
CA PHE A 21 -2.91 -6.22 7.18
C PHE A 21 -1.55 -6.89 7.42
N ASP A 22 -1.58 -8.18 7.73
CA ASP A 22 -0.35 -8.96 7.90
C ASP A 22 0.41 -9.11 6.58
N LYS A 23 1.74 -9.18 6.68
CA LYS A 23 2.63 -9.35 5.52
C LYS A 23 2.27 -10.56 4.65
N VAL A 24 1.84 -11.65 5.26
CA VAL A 24 1.41 -12.87 4.55
C VAL A 24 0.14 -12.61 3.74
N ASP A 25 -0.82 -11.87 4.28
CA ASP A 25 -2.06 -11.51 3.58
C ASP A 25 -1.78 -10.61 2.37
N LEU A 26 -0.88 -9.65 2.54
CA LEU A 26 -0.44 -8.74 1.48
C LEU A 26 0.32 -9.49 0.39
N GLN A 27 1.25 -10.38 0.76
CA GLN A 27 1.96 -11.23 -0.18
C GLN A 27 1.01 -12.16 -0.94
N GLY A 28 -0.01 -12.70 -0.28
CA GLY A 28 -1.02 -13.57 -0.86
C GLY A 28 -1.90 -12.90 -1.94
N THR A 29 -1.91 -11.57 -2.03
CA THR A 29 -2.56 -10.85 -3.15
C THR A 29 -1.82 -11.01 -4.48
N GLY A 30 -0.51 -11.34 -4.44
CA GLY A 30 0.35 -11.32 -5.62
C GLY A 30 0.69 -9.91 -6.16
N LEU A 31 0.24 -8.84 -5.49
CA LEU A 31 0.40 -7.46 -5.99
C LEU A 31 1.68 -6.76 -5.55
N ALA A 32 2.40 -7.31 -4.56
CA ALA A 32 3.55 -6.64 -3.94
C ALA A 32 4.63 -6.22 -4.96
N GLU A 33 4.99 -7.11 -5.89
CA GLU A 33 5.97 -6.78 -6.93
C GLU A 33 5.47 -5.71 -7.90
N ILE A 34 4.20 -5.77 -8.30
CA ILE A 34 3.58 -4.83 -9.23
C ILE A 34 3.53 -3.45 -8.58
N TYR A 35 3.04 -3.35 -7.34
CA TYR A 35 2.95 -2.07 -6.63
C TYR A 35 4.31 -1.47 -6.35
N ARG A 36 5.27 -2.27 -5.90
CA ARG A 36 6.62 -1.76 -5.69
C ARG A 36 7.25 -1.26 -6.99
N LYS A 37 7.06 -1.99 -8.10
CA LYS A 37 7.55 -1.58 -9.42
C LYS A 37 6.89 -0.29 -9.90
N GLU A 38 5.59 -0.12 -9.66
CA GLU A 38 4.84 1.08 -9.97
C GLU A 38 5.41 2.30 -9.23
N VAL A 39 5.56 2.18 -7.91
CA VAL A 39 6.16 3.25 -7.08
C VAL A 39 7.58 3.56 -7.56
N LEU A 40 8.41 2.54 -7.76
CA LEU A 40 9.79 2.71 -8.20
C LEU A 40 9.86 3.40 -9.58
N GLY A 41 8.97 3.05 -10.51
CA GLY A 41 8.92 3.61 -11.85
C GLY A 41 8.47 5.07 -11.88
N ILE A 42 7.53 5.45 -11.02
CA ILE A 42 6.99 6.82 -10.99
C ILE A 42 7.84 7.75 -10.12
N ILE A 43 8.28 7.28 -8.96
CA ILE A 43 8.91 8.10 -7.92
C ILE A 43 10.44 7.99 -7.94
N GLY A 44 10.97 6.90 -8.47
CA GLY A 44 12.40 6.64 -8.54
C GLY A 44 12.96 5.98 -7.27
N ALA A 45 14.19 5.47 -7.39
CA ALA A 45 14.78 4.59 -6.38
C ALA A 45 15.07 5.26 -5.03
N GLN A 46 15.45 6.54 -5.04
CA GLN A 46 15.88 7.25 -3.83
C GLN A 46 14.75 7.34 -2.80
N ILE A 47 13.64 8.00 -3.17
CA ILE A 47 12.50 8.20 -2.27
C ILE A 47 11.80 6.86 -1.95
N THR A 48 11.73 5.94 -2.93
CA THR A 48 11.16 4.60 -2.71
C THR A 48 11.96 3.83 -1.65
N THR A 49 13.28 3.84 -1.73
CA THR A 49 14.14 3.15 -0.74
C THR A 49 14.08 3.86 0.61
N GLU A 50 13.92 5.18 0.64
CA GLU A 50 13.82 5.97 1.87
C GLU A 50 12.58 5.60 2.68
N ILE A 51 11.40 5.56 2.05
CA ILE A 51 10.16 5.19 2.75
C ILE A 51 10.18 3.72 3.19
N GLU A 52 10.73 2.81 2.37
CA GLU A 52 10.91 1.40 2.70
C GLU A 52 11.79 1.24 3.96
N LYS A 53 12.94 1.93 4.00
CA LYS A 53 13.83 1.93 5.17
C LYS A 53 13.16 2.50 6.41
N ALA A 54 12.42 3.60 6.29
CA ALA A 54 11.69 4.19 7.41
C ALA A 54 10.67 3.20 7.98
N GLY A 55 9.88 2.54 7.12
CA GLY A 55 8.94 1.50 7.52
C GLY A 55 9.62 0.32 8.22
N THR A 56 10.66 -0.26 7.60
CA THR A 56 11.41 -1.38 8.19
C THR A 56 12.03 -1.01 9.54
N ALA A 57 12.55 0.20 9.70
CA ALA A 57 13.12 0.68 10.96
C ALA A 57 12.06 0.76 12.08
N ILE A 58 10.90 1.35 11.79
CA ILE A 58 9.77 1.44 12.73
C ILE A 58 9.27 0.05 13.13
N TYR A 59 9.04 -0.83 12.15
CA TYR A 59 8.56 -2.18 12.37
C TYR A 59 9.49 -2.97 13.30
N ARG A 60 10.81 -2.92 13.04
CA ARG A 60 11.82 -3.61 13.86
C ARG A 60 11.91 -3.02 15.27
N LYS A 61 11.88 -1.70 15.39
CA LYS A 61 12.05 -0.99 16.68
C LYS A 61 10.88 -1.20 17.63
N TYR A 62 9.65 -1.16 17.12
CA TYR A 62 8.43 -1.21 17.95
C TYR A 62 7.67 -2.53 17.82
N ARG A 63 8.34 -3.61 17.42
CA ARG A 63 7.74 -4.94 17.31
C ARG A 63 6.96 -5.30 18.59
N ASN A 64 5.71 -5.74 18.44
CA ASN A 64 4.77 -6.06 19.52
C ASN A 64 4.42 -4.87 20.44
N ARG A 65 4.64 -3.63 20.00
CA ARG A 65 4.31 -2.39 20.72
C ARG A 65 3.43 -1.50 19.85
N GLU A 66 2.23 -2.00 19.56
CA GLU A 66 1.28 -1.42 18.60
C GLU A 66 1.08 0.09 18.76
N LYS A 67 0.77 0.58 19.97
CA LYS A 67 0.58 2.02 20.21
C LYS A 67 1.81 2.88 19.88
N LEU A 68 3.01 2.39 20.19
CA LEU A 68 4.25 3.11 19.87
C LEU A 68 4.57 3.05 18.39
N MET A 69 4.24 1.92 17.74
CA MET A 69 4.39 1.74 16.31
C MET A 69 3.47 2.69 15.54
N GLU A 70 2.19 2.81 15.93
CA GLU A 70 1.25 3.74 15.30
C GLU A 70 1.73 5.19 15.43
N GLU A 71 2.17 5.60 16.62
CA GLU A 71 2.69 6.95 16.85
C GLU A 71 3.94 7.25 16.02
N ALA A 72 4.84 6.27 15.88
CA ALA A 72 6.01 6.40 15.03
C ALA A 72 5.65 6.52 13.54
N VAL A 73 4.71 5.70 13.03
CA VAL A 73 4.23 5.83 11.64
C VAL A 73 3.60 7.21 11.43
N ARG A 74 2.81 7.71 12.38
CA ARG A 74 2.17 9.03 12.32
C ARG A 74 3.19 10.16 12.26
N SER A 75 4.16 10.16 13.17
CA SER A 75 5.11 11.27 13.33
C SER A 75 6.27 11.21 12.32
N GLU A 76 6.81 10.03 12.03
CA GLU A 76 8.00 9.85 11.19
C GLU A 76 7.68 9.69 9.69
N ILE A 77 6.52 9.10 9.35
CA ILE A 77 6.14 8.85 7.94
C ILE A 77 5.00 9.79 7.52
N LEU A 78 3.83 9.71 8.17
CA LEU A 78 2.62 10.39 7.69
C LEU A 78 2.70 11.92 7.79
N SER A 79 3.44 12.44 8.75
CA SER A 79 3.66 13.88 8.94
C SER A 79 4.83 14.43 8.11
N HIS A 80 5.60 13.57 7.45
CA HIS A 80 6.74 13.98 6.64
C HIS A 80 6.28 14.57 5.30
N ALA A 81 6.84 15.72 4.89
CA ALA A 81 6.43 16.43 3.67
C ALA A 81 6.55 15.58 2.38
N ILE A 82 7.64 14.80 2.27
CA ILE A 82 7.88 13.88 1.14
C ILE A 82 7.26 12.48 1.38
N LEU A 83 7.54 11.81 2.49
CA LEU A 83 7.08 10.42 2.70
C LEU A 83 5.58 10.31 2.95
N GLY A 84 4.94 11.32 3.57
CA GLY A 84 3.53 11.28 3.94
C GLY A 84 2.58 11.17 2.74
N PRO A 85 2.69 12.04 1.72
CA PRO A 85 1.88 11.90 0.51
C PRO A 85 2.12 10.58 -0.23
N LEU A 86 3.36 10.08 -0.26
CA LEU A 86 3.67 8.78 -0.86
C LEU A 86 3.05 7.62 -0.07
N ALA A 87 3.12 7.66 1.25
CA ALA A 87 2.50 6.65 2.13
C ALA A 87 0.98 6.58 1.92
N LYS A 88 0.31 7.73 1.81
CA LYS A 88 -1.13 7.79 1.50
C LYS A 88 -1.43 7.21 0.13
N ASN A 89 -0.56 7.44 -0.85
CA ASN A 89 -0.72 6.87 -2.18
C ASN A 89 -0.56 5.35 -2.16
N ILE A 90 0.51 4.83 -1.55
CA ILE A 90 0.71 3.38 -1.34
C ILE A 90 -0.49 2.74 -0.63
N THR A 91 -1.03 3.41 0.39
CA THR A 91 -2.26 2.97 1.07
C THR A 91 -3.44 2.90 0.10
N SER A 92 -3.61 3.91 -0.75
CA SER A 92 -4.66 3.94 -1.78
C SER A 92 -4.48 2.83 -2.82
N MET A 93 -3.23 2.53 -3.22
CA MET A 93 -2.92 1.42 -4.12
C MET A 93 -3.41 0.11 -3.51
N TRP A 94 -3.10 -0.16 -2.24
CA TRP A 94 -3.55 -1.37 -1.55
C TRP A 94 -5.06 -1.46 -1.39
N TYR A 95 -5.70 -0.37 -0.97
CA TYR A 95 -7.13 -0.40 -0.69
C TYR A 95 -7.99 -0.37 -1.94
N LEU A 96 -7.58 0.36 -2.99
CA LEU A 96 -8.42 0.69 -4.14
C LEU A 96 -7.84 0.24 -5.49
N GLY A 97 -6.59 -0.22 -5.52
CA GLY A 97 -5.93 -0.63 -6.77
C GLY A 97 -5.57 0.52 -7.71
N VAL A 98 -5.58 1.75 -7.21
CA VAL A 98 -5.33 2.97 -7.99
C VAL A 98 -4.06 3.68 -7.53
N TRP A 99 -3.33 4.20 -8.51
CA TRP A 99 -2.37 5.27 -8.28
C TRP A 99 -3.10 6.60 -8.31
N ASN A 100 -2.85 7.46 -7.33
CA ASN A 100 -3.32 8.85 -7.34
C ASN A 100 -2.18 9.78 -7.80
N GLN A 101 -2.48 10.75 -8.65
CA GLN A 101 -1.51 11.77 -9.03
C GLN A 101 -0.96 12.48 -7.79
N MET A 102 0.36 12.68 -7.75
CA MET A 102 0.99 13.36 -6.63
C MET A 102 0.59 14.84 -6.58
N PRO A 103 0.32 15.42 -5.40
CA PRO A 103 -0.04 16.83 -5.27
C PRO A 103 1.09 17.76 -5.73
N GLN A 104 0.74 18.95 -6.23
CA GLN A 104 1.73 19.95 -6.64
C GLN A 104 2.71 20.32 -5.51
N ALA A 105 2.21 20.51 -4.29
CA ALA A 105 3.06 20.80 -3.13
C ALA A 105 4.15 19.73 -2.90
N TRP A 106 3.87 18.46 -3.22
CA TRP A 106 4.85 17.39 -3.12
C TRP A 106 5.92 17.47 -4.22
N LEU A 107 5.54 17.86 -5.44
CA LEU A 107 6.48 18.12 -6.54
C LEU A 107 7.44 19.25 -6.16
N ASP A 108 6.92 20.32 -5.56
CA ASP A 108 7.70 21.47 -5.11
C ASP A 108 8.73 21.08 -4.04
N HIS A 109 8.38 20.16 -3.13
CA HIS A 109 9.30 19.65 -2.10
C HIS A 109 10.38 18.69 -2.62
N THR A 110 10.16 18.03 -3.76
CA THR A 110 11.06 16.99 -4.30
C THR A 110 11.88 17.47 -5.49
N GLY A 111 11.47 18.55 -6.15
CA GLY A 111 12.05 19.00 -7.42
C GLY A 111 11.67 18.10 -8.61
N ILE A 112 10.81 17.10 -8.41
CA ILE A 112 10.27 16.28 -9.50
C ILE A 112 9.29 17.12 -10.30
N LYS A 113 9.48 17.20 -11.62
CA LYS A 113 8.67 18.08 -12.48
C LYS A 113 7.24 17.57 -12.70
N GLN A 114 7.08 16.25 -12.81
CA GLN A 114 5.79 15.61 -13.05
C GLN A 114 5.84 14.14 -12.61
N THR A 115 4.68 13.60 -12.26
CA THR A 115 4.46 12.17 -12.00
C THR A 115 3.33 11.64 -12.88
N ALA A 116 3.12 10.33 -12.90
CA ALA A 116 1.98 9.74 -13.60
C ALA A 116 0.63 10.33 -13.12
N PRO A 117 -0.35 10.51 -14.02
CA PRO A 117 -1.72 10.87 -13.63
C PRO A 117 -2.39 9.71 -12.87
N SER A 118 -3.53 10.00 -12.24
CA SER A 118 -4.30 8.96 -11.54
C SER A 118 -4.77 7.87 -12.52
N HIS A 119 -4.58 6.61 -12.16
CA HIS A 119 -4.97 5.46 -13.00
C HIS A 119 -5.14 4.18 -12.18
N VAL A 120 -5.87 3.21 -12.73
CA VAL A 120 -5.93 1.84 -12.19
C VAL A 120 -4.65 1.11 -12.59
N ILE A 121 -3.95 0.54 -11.62
CA ILE A 121 -2.62 -0.04 -11.84
C ILE A 121 -2.69 -1.28 -12.73
N SER A 122 -3.66 -2.16 -12.48
CA SER A 122 -3.89 -3.36 -13.28
C SER A 122 -5.29 -3.94 -13.02
N ALA A 123 -5.73 -4.86 -13.89
CA ALA A 123 -6.95 -5.63 -13.64
C ALA A 123 -6.84 -6.44 -12.33
N ASP A 124 -5.66 -6.97 -12.00
CA ASP A 124 -5.43 -7.69 -10.76
C ASP A 124 -5.48 -6.77 -9.54
N ALA A 125 -5.00 -5.53 -9.66
CA ALA A 125 -5.10 -4.52 -8.61
C ALA A 125 -6.56 -4.27 -8.21
N TYR A 126 -7.47 -4.17 -9.18
CA TYR A 126 -8.91 -4.05 -8.91
C TYR A 126 -9.47 -5.31 -8.21
N LYS A 127 -9.09 -6.51 -8.68
CA LYS A 127 -9.62 -7.78 -8.16
C LYS A 127 -9.17 -8.08 -6.73
N GLU A 128 -7.92 -7.76 -6.40
CA GLU A 128 -7.31 -8.10 -5.10
C GLU A 128 -7.21 -6.90 -4.14
N SER A 129 -7.84 -5.77 -4.48
CA SER A 129 -7.93 -4.58 -3.61
C SER A 129 -8.46 -4.93 -2.22
N LEU A 130 -7.83 -4.38 -1.18
CA LEU A 130 -8.17 -4.72 0.21
C LEU A 130 -9.56 -4.23 0.62
N VAL A 131 -10.13 -3.22 -0.05
CA VAL A 131 -11.49 -2.73 0.25
C VAL A 131 -12.52 -3.85 0.24
N TRP A 132 -12.40 -4.81 -0.68
CA TRP A 132 -13.32 -5.94 -0.77
C TRP A 132 -13.31 -6.79 0.50
N ARG A 133 -12.13 -7.08 1.05
CA ARG A 133 -11.98 -7.82 2.31
C ARG A 133 -12.53 -7.01 3.48
N VAL A 134 -12.23 -5.72 3.54
CA VAL A 134 -12.65 -4.85 4.65
C VAL A 134 -14.16 -4.70 4.74
N ILE A 135 -14.85 -4.59 3.61
CA ILE A 135 -16.32 -4.47 3.58
C ILE A 135 -17.03 -5.83 3.54
N GLY A 136 -16.30 -6.95 3.60
CA GLY A 136 -16.86 -8.30 3.52
C GLY A 136 -17.53 -8.63 2.18
N SER A 137 -17.05 -8.04 1.09
CA SER A 137 -17.58 -8.20 -0.27
C SER A 137 -16.54 -8.81 -1.23
N HIS A 138 -16.89 -8.86 -2.50
CA HIS A 138 -16.05 -9.36 -3.58
C HIS A 138 -16.03 -8.35 -4.73
N PRO A 139 -14.97 -8.33 -5.56
CA PRO A 139 -14.92 -7.46 -6.72
C PRO A 139 -16.07 -7.76 -7.68
N PRO A 140 -16.92 -6.75 -8.01
CA PRO A 140 -17.93 -6.90 -9.04
C PRO A 140 -17.32 -7.33 -10.37
N GLY A 141 -17.93 -8.33 -11.01
CA GLY A 141 -17.52 -8.81 -12.34
C GLY A 141 -16.30 -9.73 -12.39
N ALA A 142 -15.64 -10.05 -11.27
CA ALA A 142 -14.43 -10.87 -11.28
C ALA A 142 -14.41 -12.07 -10.31
N LYS A 143 -15.09 -11.98 -9.16
CA LYS A 143 -15.15 -13.08 -8.17
C LYS A 143 -16.55 -13.21 -7.58
N GLN A 144 -17.52 -13.62 -8.40
CA GLN A 144 -18.90 -13.71 -7.91
C GLN A 144 -19.06 -14.84 -6.86
N PRO A 145 -19.83 -14.63 -5.79
CA PRO A 145 -20.05 -15.58 -4.71
C PRO A 145 -21.04 -16.70 -5.09
N GLY A 146 -21.56 -16.67 -6.32
CA GLY A 146 -22.59 -17.59 -6.82
C GLY A 146 -24.00 -17.00 -6.77
N TYR A 147 -24.89 -17.52 -7.62
CA TYR A 147 -26.29 -17.08 -7.71
C TYR A 147 -27.03 -17.29 -6.37
N GLY A 148 -27.88 -16.33 -5.99
CA GLY A 148 -28.77 -16.43 -4.82
C GLY A 148 -28.14 -16.08 -3.48
N THR A 149 -26.84 -15.81 -3.43
CA THR A 149 -26.12 -15.44 -2.20
C THR A 149 -26.58 -14.12 -1.59
N TRP A 150 -27.11 -13.21 -2.41
CA TRP A 150 -27.75 -11.96 -1.98
C TRP A 150 -29.06 -12.14 -1.20
N SER A 151 -29.63 -13.35 -1.16
CA SER A 151 -30.84 -13.64 -0.37
C SER A 151 -30.56 -13.91 1.11
N LEU A 152 -29.28 -14.14 1.47
CA LEU A 152 -28.88 -14.41 2.84
C LEU A 152 -28.51 -13.10 3.55
N PRO A 153 -28.92 -12.93 4.83
CA PRO A 153 -28.50 -11.78 5.60
C PRO A 153 -26.97 -11.78 5.79
N PRO A 154 -26.32 -10.60 5.82
CA PRO A 154 -24.90 -10.50 6.07
C PRO A 154 -24.58 -11.05 7.47
N LYS A 155 -23.51 -11.85 7.58
CA LYS A 155 -23.02 -12.33 8.86
C LYS A 155 -22.23 -11.22 9.55
N THR A 156 -22.69 -10.75 10.70
CA THR A 156 -21.91 -9.87 11.57
C THR A 156 -20.80 -10.68 12.24
N ARG A 157 -19.57 -10.17 12.21
CA ARG A 157 -18.40 -10.78 12.88
C ARG A 157 -18.35 -10.39 14.34
#